data_AF-A0A345P9Z9-F1
#
_entry.id   AF-A0A345P9Z9-F1
#
_cell.length_a   1.000
_cell.length_b   1.000
_cell.length_c   1.000
_cell.angle_alpha   90.00
_cell.angle_beta   90.00
_cell.angle_gamma   90.00
#
_symmetry.space_group_name_H-M   'P 1'
#
loop_
_entity.id
_entity.type
_entity.pdbx_description
1 polymer ?
#
loop_
_entity_poly.entity_id
_entity_poly.type
_entity_poly.pdbx_seq_one_letter_code
_entity_poly.pdbx_strand_id
1 'polypeptide(L)'
;MVLIVIAVLIVCAIAYLAIRSIKKHVDFFQTTASIYKITGYKEFDFEIVGEHSYQQALKRIAGAKTETPKEHYAVATLNHEPNNPHDPEACVVKINTETVGYLSKQEAFDFLDELDTLNIARSTFFLVDAVIIGGWKNKDSEGSYGVKLDMPFNMGDLSERLKRMD
;
A
#
# COMPACT_ATOMS: atom_id res chain seq x y z
N MET A 1 -53.05 28.74 -0.06
CA MET A 1 -52.83 27.35 -0.54
C MET A 1 -51.68 27.24 -1.53
N VAL A 2 -51.68 27.99 -2.65
CA VAL A 2 -50.62 27.89 -3.70
C VAL A 2 -49.19 28.16 -3.16
N LEU A 3 -48.99 29.22 -2.37
CA LEU A 3 -47.68 29.53 -1.78
C LEU A 3 -47.13 28.44 -0.85
N ILE A 4 -48.01 27.78 -0.09
CA ILE A 4 -47.64 26.70 0.84
C ILE A 4 -47.17 25.47 0.04
N VAL A 5 -47.87 25.15 -1.06
CA VAL A 5 -47.50 24.04 -1.95
C VAL A 5 -46.13 24.29 -2.60
N ILE A 6 -45.86 25.51 -3.07
CA ILE A 6 -44.57 25.86 -3.68
C ILE A 6 -43.42 25.74 -2.65
N ALA A 7 -43.62 26.24 -1.43
CA ALA A 7 -42.61 26.16 -0.38
C ALA A 7 -42.26 24.69 -0.02
N VAL A 8 -43.26 23.81 0.07
CA VAL A 8 -43.05 22.38 0.32
C VAL A 8 -42.26 21.71 -0.81
N LEU A 9 -42.57 22.03 -2.08
CA LEU A 9 -41.85 21.46 -3.22
C LEU A 9 -40.38 21.89 -3.26
N ILE A 10 -40.07 23.14 -2.91
CA ILE A 10 -38.70 23.65 -2.84
C ILE A 10 -37.91 22.93 -1.75
N VAL A 11 -38.48 22.78 -0.54
CA VAL A 11 -37.83 22.05 0.57
C VAL A 11 -37.56 20.59 0.18
N CYS A 12 -38.53 19.92 -0.44
CA CYS A 12 -38.36 18.56 -0.95
C CYS A 12 -37.25 18.46 -2.02
N ALA A 13 -37.17 19.44 -2.94
CA ALA A 13 -36.14 19.47 -3.97
C ALA A 13 -34.74 19.69 -3.37
N ILE A 14 -34.60 20.62 -2.42
CA ILE A 14 -33.32 20.87 -1.72
C ILE A 14 -32.89 19.62 -0.93
N ALA A 15 -33.81 19.02 -0.18
CA ALA A 15 -33.55 17.78 0.56
C ALA A 15 -33.14 16.65 -0.40
N TYR A 16 -33.83 16.49 -1.52
CA TYR A 16 -33.49 15.50 -2.55
C TYR A 16 -32.08 15.73 -3.13
N LEU A 17 -31.74 16.98 -3.48
CA LEU A 17 -30.42 17.33 -4.01
C LEU A 17 -29.30 17.12 -2.98
N ALA A 18 -29.54 17.47 -1.71
CA ALA A 18 -28.60 17.22 -0.62
C ALA A 18 -28.36 15.73 -0.40
N ILE A 19 -29.43 14.93 -0.33
CA ILE A 19 -29.34 13.46 -0.21
C ILE A 19 -28.60 12.86 -1.41
N ARG A 20 -28.86 13.34 -2.63
CA ARG A 20 -28.16 12.89 -3.85
C ARG A 20 -26.67 13.22 -3.81
N SER A 21 -26.29 14.39 -3.31
CA SER A 21 -24.88 14.80 -3.16
C SER A 21 -24.15 13.95 -2.12
N ILE A 22 -24.83 13.64 -1.01
CA ILE A 22 -24.29 12.76 0.04
C ILE A 22 -24.14 11.34 -0.49
N LYS A 23 -25.14 10.79 -1.20
CA LYS A 23 -25.03 9.46 -1.82
C LYS A 23 -23.87 9.36 -2.80
N LYS A 24 -23.61 10.38 -3.62
CA LYS A 24 -22.41 10.40 -4.48
C LYS A 24 -21.11 10.28 -3.70
N HIS A 25 -21.01 10.93 -2.53
CA HIS A 25 -19.85 10.80 -1.65
C HIS A 25 -19.83 9.45 -0.93
N VAL A 26 -20.98 8.93 -0.50
CA VAL A 26 -21.06 7.61 0.15
C VAL A 26 -20.74 6.49 -0.84
N ASP A 27 -21.28 6.49 -2.06
CA ASP A 27 -20.95 5.52 -3.12
C ASP A 27 -19.46 5.60 -3.51
N PHE A 28 -18.87 6.80 -3.48
CA PHE A 28 -17.41 6.97 -3.61
C PHE A 28 -16.64 6.33 -2.43
N PHE A 29 -17.15 6.47 -1.21
CA PHE A 29 -16.59 5.85 0.00
C PHE A 29 -16.91 4.35 0.15
N GLN A 30 -17.86 3.84 -0.63
CA GLN A 30 -18.35 2.46 -0.58
C GLN A 30 -17.79 1.64 -1.76
N THR A 31 -16.63 2.03 -2.28
CA THR A 31 -15.75 1.05 -2.94
C THR A 31 -15.35 0.07 -1.85
N THR A 32 -15.95 -1.12 -1.85
CA THR A 32 -15.40 -2.28 -1.15
C THR A 32 -13.97 -2.43 -1.66
N ALA A 33 -13.00 -1.88 -0.93
CA ALA A 33 -11.61 -1.94 -1.32
C ALA A 33 -11.25 -3.44 -1.36
N SER A 34 -11.17 -3.99 -2.56
CA SER A 34 -10.73 -5.37 -2.75
C SER A 34 -9.29 -5.41 -2.27
N ILE A 35 -9.04 -6.03 -1.13
CA ILE A 35 -7.68 -6.29 -0.67
C ILE A 35 -7.18 -7.52 -1.41
N TYR A 36 -6.01 -7.44 -2.00
CA TYR A 36 -5.34 -8.59 -2.60
C TYR A 36 -4.18 -9.01 -1.73
N LYS A 37 -3.97 -10.31 -1.57
CA LYS A 37 -2.70 -10.87 -1.08
C LYS A 37 -1.86 -11.24 -2.29
N ILE A 38 -0.63 -10.75 -2.33
CA ILE A 38 0.40 -11.24 -3.24
C ILE A 38 1.18 -12.31 -2.49
N THR A 39 1.36 -13.48 -3.11
CA THR A 39 2.21 -14.54 -2.57
C THR A 39 3.39 -14.78 -3.48
N GLY A 40 4.61 -14.62 -2.98
CA GLY A 40 5.80 -15.00 -3.72
C GLY A 40 6.08 -16.51 -3.61
N TYR A 41 7.37 -16.85 -3.66
CA TYR A 41 7.88 -18.22 -3.57
C TYR A 41 8.33 -18.59 -2.15
N LYS A 42 8.06 -17.72 -1.15
CA LYS A 42 8.56 -17.79 0.22
C LYS A 42 10.08 -17.67 0.35
N GLU A 43 10.71 -17.10 -0.67
CA GLU A 43 12.16 -16.94 -0.75
C GLU A 43 12.63 -15.57 -0.22
N PHE A 44 11.71 -14.59 -0.12
CA PHE A 44 12.01 -13.22 0.32
C PHE A 44 13.23 -12.63 -0.39
N ASP A 45 13.21 -12.70 -1.72
CA ASP A 45 14.31 -12.29 -2.61
C ASP A 45 14.08 -10.91 -3.23
N PHE A 46 12.83 -10.43 -3.24
CA PHE A 46 12.48 -9.12 -3.78
C PHE A 46 12.97 -7.99 -2.86
N GLU A 47 13.92 -7.20 -3.34
CA GLU A 47 14.48 -6.06 -2.60
C GLU A 47 13.65 -4.80 -2.83
N ILE A 48 13.59 -3.93 -1.81
CA ILE A 48 12.98 -2.60 -1.95
C ILE A 48 14.08 -1.54 -1.91
N VAL A 49 13.72 -0.29 -2.16
CA VAL A 49 14.65 0.84 -2.10
C VAL A 49 14.21 1.90 -1.10
N GLY A 50 15.16 2.74 -0.70
CA GLY A 50 14.92 3.91 0.14
C GLY A 50 14.90 3.62 1.64
N GLU A 51 15.17 2.39 2.08
CA GLU A 51 15.14 1.97 3.49
C GLU A 51 16.09 2.76 4.37
N HIS A 52 17.17 3.29 3.80
CA HIS A 52 18.10 4.20 4.48
C HIS A 52 17.37 5.43 5.07
N SER A 53 16.35 5.95 4.38
CA SER A 53 15.55 7.08 4.86
C SER A 53 14.58 6.70 5.99
N TYR A 54 14.35 5.40 6.21
CA TYR A 54 13.34 4.86 7.12
C TYR A 54 13.91 3.99 8.25
N GLN A 55 15.22 4.09 8.53
CA GLN A 55 15.89 3.29 9.57
C GLN A 55 15.25 3.41 10.97
N GLN A 56 14.68 4.58 11.30
CA GLN A 56 13.98 4.76 12.59
C GLN A 56 12.63 4.02 12.65
N ALA A 57 11.90 3.97 11.53
CA ALA A 57 10.66 3.19 11.43
C ALA A 57 10.98 1.69 11.53
N LEU A 58 11.98 1.24 10.78
CA LEU A 58 12.45 -0.15 10.81
C LEU A 58 12.89 -0.58 12.21
N LYS A 59 13.60 0.29 12.93
CA LYS A 59 13.98 0.05 14.34
C LYS A 59 12.76 -0.03 15.27
N ARG A 60 11.71 0.77 15.06
CA ARG A 60 10.47 0.69 15.86
C ARG A 60 9.75 -0.64 15.65
N ILE A 61 9.76 -1.15 14.42
CA ILE A 61 9.08 -2.39 14.04
C ILE A 61 9.89 -3.62 14.49
N ALA A 62 11.15 -3.71 14.08
CA ALA A 62 12.00 -4.88 14.32
C ALA A 62 12.69 -4.87 15.70
N GLY A 63 12.68 -3.75 16.40
CA GLY A 63 13.39 -3.55 17.66
C GLY A 63 14.82 -3.04 17.48
N ALA A 64 15.50 -2.78 18.61
CA ALA A 64 16.85 -2.23 18.62
C ALA A 64 17.90 -3.18 18.02
N LYS A 65 18.98 -2.60 17.48
CA LYS A 65 20.06 -3.36 16.87
C LYS A 65 20.72 -4.29 17.90
N THR A 66 21.03 -5.52 17.49
CA THR A 66 21.68 -6.55 18.33
C THR A 66 22.97 -7.07 17.69
N GLU A 67 23.87 -7.72 18.45
CA GLU A 67 25.10 -8.29 17.88
C GLU A 67 24.81 -9.40 16.85
N THR A 68 23.75 -10.17 17.09
CA THR A 68 23.24 -11.15 16.12
C THR A 68 22.16 -10.49 15.27
N PRO A 69 22.26 -10.48 13.93
CA PRO A 69 21.17 -10.08 13.05
C PRO A 69 19.93 -10.95 13.34
N LYS A 70 18.75 -10.33 13.32
CA LYS A 70 17.48 -11.05 13.49
C LYS A 70 16.59 -10.80 12.30
N GLU A 71 15.93 -11.85 11.86
CA GLU A 71 14.83 -11.75 10.92
C GLU A 71 13.56 -11.39 11.68
N HIS A 72 12.88 -10.34 11.23
CA HIS A 72 11.57 -9.97 11.74
C HIS A 72 10.56 -10.09 10.60
N TYR A 73 9.80 -11.19 10.63
CA TYR A 73 8.73 -11.46 9.66
C TYR A 73 7.49 -10.60 9.97
N ALA A 74 6.93 -9.99 8.94
CA ALA A 74 5.77 -9.11 9.03
C ALA A 74 4.93 -9.18 7.75
N VAL A 75 3.78 -8.50 7.77
CA VAL A 75 2.98 -8.25 6.57
C VAL A 75 3.16 -6.79 6.19
N ALA A 76 3.58 -6.56 4.95
CA ALA A 76 3.62 -5.24 4.34
C ALA A 76 2.33 -4.94 3.57
N THR A 77 1.98 -3.67 3.50
CA THR A 77 1.03 -3.13 2.53
C THR A 77 1.80 -2.44 1.41
N LEU A 78 1.50 -2.79 0.18
CA LEU A 78 1.99 -2.17 -1.05
C LEU A 78 0.82 -1.45 -1.74
N ASN A 79 1.02 -0.20 -2.15
CA ASN A 79 0.03 0.55 -2.92
C ASN A 79 0.68 1.69 -3.73
N HIS A 80 0.01 2.13 -4.79
CA HIS A 80 0.40 3.32 -5.57
C HIS A 80 0.27 4.60 -4.72
N GLU A 81 1.24 5.51 -4.82
CA GLU A 81 1.27 6.82 -4.16
C GLU A 81 1.30 7.95 -5.21
N PRO A 82 0.19 8.24 -5.92
CA PRO A 82 0.17 9.18 -7.06
C PRO A 82 0.52 10.64 -6.71
N ASN A 83 0.40 10.99 -5.42
CA ASN A 83 0.72 12.33 -4.91
C ASN A 83 2.13 12.41 -4.31
N ASN A 84 2.98 11.39 -4.54
CA ASN A 84 4.36 11.44 -4.10
C ASN A 84 5.09 12.62 -4.80
N PRO A 85 5.77 13.49 -4.05
CA PRO A 85 6.37 14.72 -4.60
C PRO A 85 7.57 14.47 -5.51
N HIS A 86 8.16 13.28 -5.49
CA HIS A 86 9.35 12.93 -6.25
C HIS A 86 9.02 12.09 -7.48
N ASP A 87 8.07 11.16 -7.35
CA ASP A 87 7.71 10.24 -8.42
C ASP A 87 6.22 9.89 -8.37
N PRO A 88 5.38 10.38 -9.30
CA PRO A 88 3.95 10.08 -9.32
C PRO A 88 3.63 8.61 -9.62
N GLU A 89 4.61 7.80 -10.02
CA GLU A 89 4.48 6.35 -10.22
C GLU A 89 4.98 5.55 -9.02
N ALA A 90 5.39 6.22 -7.92
CA ALA A 90 5.91 5.54 -6.74
C ALA A 90 4.92 4.54 -6.14
N CYS A 91 5.41 3.33 -5.85
CA CYS A 91 4.69 2.31 -5.10
C CYS A 91 5.30 2.19 -3.70
N VAL A 92 4.55 2.59 -2.68
CA VAL A 92 5.03 2.69 -1.30
C VAL A 92 4.88 1.35 -0.59
N VAL A 93 5.89 0.99 0.20
CA VAL A 93 5.88 -0.19 1.06
C VAL A 93 5.76 0.28 2.51
N LYS A 94 4.71 -0.17 3.19
CA LYS A 94 4.46 0.14 4.61
C LYS A 94 4.34 -1.12 5.44
N ILE A 95 4.87 -1.08 6.66
CA ILE A 95 4.69 -2.12 7.68
C ILE A 95 4.18 -1.42 8.94
N ASN A 96 3.14 -1.95 9.57
CA ASN A 96 2.48 -1.32 10.73
C ASN A 96 2.13 0.17 10.49
N THR A 97 1.65 0.49 9.29
CA THR A 97 1.33 1.87 8.81
C THR A 97 2.51 2.82 8.63
N GLU A 98 3.73 2.41 8.99
CA GLU A 98 4.94 3.20 8.76
C GLU A 98 5.56 2.90 7.39
N THR A 99 5.94 3.93 6.65
CA THR A 99 6.73 3.75 5.41
C THR A 99 8.09 3.16 5.75
N VAL A 100 8.43 2.07 5.08
CA VAL A 100 9.72 1.38 5.23
C VAL A 100 10.58 1.45 3.98
N GLY A 101 9.99 1.79 2.84
CA GLY A 101 10.66 1.99 1.56
C GLY A 101 9.66 2.04 0.42
N TYR A 102 10.17 1.83 -0.79
CA TYR A 102 9.41 1.87 -2.04
C TYR A 102 9.89 0.74 -2.96
N LEU A 103 9.07 0.31 -3.91
CA LEU A 103 9.60 -0.42 -5.05
C LEU A 103 10.60 0.47 -5.80
N SER A 104 11.59 -0.12 -6.48
CA SER A 104 12.42 0.67 -7.38
C SER A 104 11.57 1.27 -8.49
N LYS A 105 12.06 2.32 -9.15
CA LYS A 105 11.29 3.00 -10.19
C LYS A 105 10.83 2.06 -11.31
N GLN A 106 11.70 1.16 -11.75
CA GLN A 106 11.36 0.19 -12.80
C GLN A 106 10.30 -0.80 -12.31
N GLU A 107 10.50 -1.38 -11.12
CA GLU A 107 9.54 -2.33 -10.54
C GLU A 107 8.18 -1.69 -10.25
N ALA A 108 8.16 -0.42 -9.83
CA ALA A 108 6.93 0.33 -9.63
C ALA A 108 6.17 0.52 -10.95
N PHE A 109 6.88 0.89 -12.03
CA PHE A 109 6.29 0.99 -13.36
C PHE A 109 5.73 -0.35 -13.83
N ASP A 110 6.52 -1.42 -13.77
CA ASP A 110 6.12 -2.76 -14.20
C ASP A 110 4.92 -3.28 -13.39
N PHE A 111 4.90 -3.02 -12.08
CA PHE A 111 3.79 -3.36 -11.21
C PHE A 111 2.51 -2.63 -11.62
N LEU A 112 2.59 -1.31 -11.87
CA LEU A 112 1.42 -0.51 -12.26
C LEU A 112 0.90 -0.87 -13.67
N ASP A 113 1.78 -1.19 -14.61
CA ASP A 113 1.42 -1.66 -15.95
C ASP A 113 0.68 -3.01 -15.90
N GLU A 114 1.15 -3.92 -15.05
CA GLU A 114 0.48 -5.19 -14.82
C GLU A 114 -0.90 -5.00 -14.14
N LEU A 115 -1.03 -4.08 -13.19
CA LEU A 115 -2.35 -3.76 -12.61
C LEU A 115 -3.33 -3.27 -13.66
N ASP A 116 -2.90 -2.40 -14.57
CA ASP A 116 -3.73 -1.92 -15.67
C ASP A 116 -4.13 -3.06 -16.61
N THR A 117 -3.19 -3.95 -16.94
CA THR A 117 -3.44 -5.15 -17.76
C THR A 117 -4.49 -6.07 -17.12
N LEU A 118 -4.42 -6.23 -15.80
CA LEU A 118 -5.37 -7.03 -15.01
C LEU A 118 -6.68 -6.30 -14.69
N ASN A 119 -6.85 -5.05 -15.14
CA ASN A 119 -7.97 -4.17 -14.81
C ASN A 119 -8.18 -4.01 -13.28
N ILE A 120 -7.09 -4.03 -12.52
CA ILE A 120 -7.08 -3.76 -11.08
C ILE A 120 -6.81 -2.27 -10.88
N ALA A 121 -7.65 -1.60 -10.11
CA ALA A 121 -7.47 -0.17 -9.85
C ALA A 121 -6.12 0.09 -9.16
N ARG A 122 -5.31 1.02 -9.67
CA ARG A 122 -4.01 1.39 -9.07
C ARG A 122 -4.11 1.84 -7.60
N SER A 123 -5.28 2.30 -7.15
CA SER A 123 -5.58 2.64 -5.76
C SER A 123 -5.79 1.42 -4.83
N THR A 124 -5.64 0.21 -5.36
CA THR A 124 -5.79 -1.04 -4.60
C THR A 124 -4.65 -1.22 -3.59
N PHE A 125 -4.97 -1.80 -2.44
CA PHE A 125 -3.99 -2.19 -1.43
C PHE A 125 -3.68 -3.68 -1.56
N PHE A 126 -2.38 -3.98 -1.56
CA PHE A 126 -1.86 -5.33 -1.65
C PHE A 126 -1.16 -5.70 -0.35
N LEU A 127 -1.54 -6.82 0.25
CA LEU A 127 -0.81 -7.43 1.35
C LEU A 127 0.29 -8.31 0.77
N VAL A 128 1.50 -8.19 1.32
CA VAL A 128 2.68 -8.96 0.88
C VAL A 128 3.40 -9.42 2.13
N ASP A 129 3.85 -10.68 2.18
CA ASP A 129 4.72 -11.08 3.30
C ASP A 129 6.07 -10.38 3.15
N ALA A 130 6.66 -9.98 4.27
CA ALA A 130 7.92 -9.26 4.30
C ALA A 130 8.81 -9.75 5.44
N VAL A 131 10.11 -9.60 5.25
CA VAL A 131 11.10 -9.83 6.31
C VAL A 131 12.00 -8.60 6.44
N ILE A 132 12.12 -8.09 7.66
CA ILE A 132 13.12 -7.09 8.00
C ILE A 132 14.39 -7.83 8.40
N ILE A 133 15.50 -7.49 7.75
CA ILE A 133 16.82 -8.11 7.92
C ILE A 133 17.86 -7.08 8.35
N GLY A 134 19.05 -7.57 8.71
CA GLY A 134 20.16 -6.73 9.14
C GLY A 134 19.96 -6.20 10.55
N GLY A 135 20.12 -4.89 10.75
CA GLY A 135 19.90 -4.27 12.05
C GLY A 135 20.85 -4.78 13.12
N TRP A 136 22.10 -5.04 12.77
CA TRP A 136 23.10 -5.52 13.73
C TRP A 136 24.01 -4.39 14.22
N LYS A 137 24.57 -4.55 15.42
CA LYS A 137 25.53 -3.61 16.00
C LYS A 137 26.53 -4.35 16.87
N ASN A 138 27.82 -4.10 16.65
CA ASN A 138 28.91 -4.58 17.50
C ASN A 138 29.79 -3.38 17.96
N LYS A 139 30.95 -3.66 18.55
CA LYS A 139 31.85 -2.62 19.08
C LYS A 139 32.50 -1.75 17.99
N ASP A 140 32.64 -2.29 16.78
CA ASP A 140 33.42 -1.68 15.70
C ASP A 140 32.52 -1.03 14.64
N SER A 141 31.31 -1.54 14.42
CA SER A 141 30.40 -1.09 13.38
C SER A 141 28.94 -1.49 13.63
N GLU A 142 28.04 -0.97 12.79
CA GLU A 142 26.65 -1.37 12.73
C GLU A 142 26.16 -1.54 11.29
N GLY A 143 25.28 -2.50 11.08
CA GLY A 143 24.56 -2.70 9.83
C GLY A 143 23.21 -1.99 9.85
N SER A 144 22.79 -1.48 8.70
CA SER A 144 21.43 -0.94 8.51
C SER A 144 20.38 -2.06 8.53
N TYR A 145 19.15 -1.68 8.82
CA TYR A 145 17.98 -2.53 8.54
C TYR A 145 17.71 -2.50 7.03
N GLY A 146 17.34 -3.64 6.47
CA GLY A 146 16.82 -3.79 5.12
C GLY A 146 15.48 -4.52 5.13
N VAL A 147 14.75 -4.49 4.02
CA VAL A 147 13.46 -5.18 3.89
C VAL A 147 13.46 -5.99 2.61
N LYS A 148 12.94 -7.22 2.69
CA LYS A 148 12.67 -8.05 1.52
C LYS A 148 11.22 -8.49 1.51
N LEU A 149 10.61 -8.50 0.32
CA LEU A 149 9.23 -8.91 0.11
C LEU A 149 9.17 -10.33 -0.45
N ASP A 150 8.10 -11.05 -0.11
CA ASP A 150 7.73 -12.30 -0.76
C ASP A 150 6.79 -12.00 -1.94
N MET A 151 7.39 -11.63 -3.07
CA MET A 151 6.70 -11.22 -4.30
C MET A 151 7.42 -11.87 -5.50
N PRO A 152 6.72 -12.22 -6.60
CA PRO A 152 7.40 -12.66 -7.82
C PRO A 152 8.43 -11.62 -8.30
N PHE A 153 9.62 -12.08 -8.66
CA PHE A 153 10.67 -11.24 -9.23
C PHE A 153 10.27 -10.67 -10.60
N ASN A 154 9.49 -11.44 -11.37
CA ASN A 154 8.93 -11.00 -12.65
C ASN A 154 7.46 -10.60 -12.46
N MET A 155 7.13 -9.34 -12.74
CA MET A 155 5.77 -8.82 -12.61
C MET A 155 4.76 -9.51 -13.53
N GLY A 156 5.20 -10.12 -14.65
CA GLY A 156 4.30 -10.91 -15.51
C GLY A 156 3.69 -12.13 -14.80
N ASP A 157 4.29 -12.60 -13.69
CA ASP A 157 3.76 -13.72 -12.90
C ASP A 157 2.74 -13.24 -11.84
N LEU A 158 2.51 -11.93 -11.71
CA LEU A 158 1.67 -11.36 -10.65
C LEU A 158 0.23 -11.89 -10.71
N SER A 159 -0.32 -12.05 -11.91
CA SER A 159 -1.68 -12.56 -12.12
C SER A 159 -1.91 -13.94 -11.49
N GLU A 160 -0.89 -14.81 -11.50
CA GLU A 160 -0.95 -16.15 -10.89
C GLU A 160 -0.81 -16.12 -9.37
N ARG A 161 -0.30 -15.01 -8.83
CA ARG A 161 0.06 -14.84 -7.41
C ARG A 161 -0.87 -13.93 -6.62
N LEU A 162 -1.82 -13.31 -7.31
CA LEU A 162 -2.84 -12.47 -6.71
C LEU A 162 -4.00 -13.31 -6.20
N LYS A 163 -4.22 -13.27 -4.89
CA LYS A 163 -5.41 -13.81 -4.26
C LYS A 163 -6.27 -12.68 -3.71
N ARG A 164 -7.48 -12.52 -4.26
CA ARG A 164 -8.47 -11.60 -3.70
C ARG A 164 -8.88 -12.10 -2.31
N MET A 165 -8.95 -11.19 -1.34
CA MET A 165 -9.44 -11.45 0.00
C MET A 165 -10.88 -10.95 0.06
N ASP A 166 -11.83 -11.88 0.04
CA ASP A 166 -13.28 -11.67 0.16
C ASP A 166 -13.81 -11.93 1.58
#